data_AF-A0A520QDB1-F1
#
_entry.id   AF-A0A520QDB1-F1
#
_cell.length_a   1.000
_cell.length_b   1.000
_cell.length_c   1.000
_cell.angle_alpha   90.00
_cell.angle_beta   90.00
_cell.angle_gamma   90.00
#
_symmetry.space_group_name_H-M   'P 1'
#
loop_
_entity.id
_entity.type
_entity.pdbx_description
1 polymer ?
#
loop_
_entity_poly.entity_id
_entity_poly.type
_entity_poly.pdbx_seq_one_letter_code
_entity_poly.pdbx_strand_id
1 'polypeptide(L)'
;MHAAEAIFLPAIAKGLGTTFRHLFGNITKPGKNKDNIYVVQYPEEKRDDRPVVEGGQERSTFRGVHRLNKDEDDRVRCVACFMCATACPANCIHITAEESPWDDREKYPKQFDIDELRCIYCGMCEEACPCDAIELTPFYEVTGMTRQELIFDKTKLLEVYDQTIEEKPM
;
A
#
# COMPACT_ATOMS: atom_id res chain seq x y z
N MET A 1 56.95 -6.29 -3.38
CA MET A 1 55.63 -5.71 -3.72
C MET A 1 55.72 -5.21 -5.15
N HIS A 2 54.95 -5.80 -6.08
CA HIS A 2 54.98 -5.34 -7.46
C HIS A 2 54.40 -3.92 -7.53
N ALA A 3 55.05 -3.00 -8.25
CA ALA A 3 54.61 -1.61 -8.37
C ALA A 3 53.13 -1.47 -8.83
N ALA A 4 52.66 -2.44 -9.62
CA ALA A 4 51.27 -2.53 -10.06
C ALA A 4 50.27 -2.82 -8.92
N GLU A 5 50.68 -3.57 -7.89
CA GLU A 5 49.86 -3.85 -6.71
C GLU A 5 49.77 -2.63 -5.79
N ALA A 6 50.86 -1.86 -5.67
CA ALA A 6 50.91 -0.64 -4.86
C ALA A 6 50.00 0.48 -5.38
N ILE A 7 49.71 0.50 -6.70
CA ILE A 7 48.83 1.48 -7.36
C ILE A 7 47.46 0.85 -7.72
N PHE A 8 47.16 -0.35 -7.20
CA PHE A 8 45.86 -1.03 -7.35
C PHE A 8 45.40 -1.31 -8.80
N LEU A 9 46.30 -1.30 -9.78
CA LEU A 9 45.98 -1.50 -11.20
C LEU A 9 45.21 -2.82 -11.47
N PRO A 10 45.57 -3.98 -10.88
CA PRO A 10 44.81 -5.22 -11.04
C PRO A 10 43.38 -5.13 -10.48
N ALA A 11 43.19 -4.41 -9.37
CA ALA A 11 41.87 -4.22 -8.77
C ALA A 11 40.98 -3.30 -9.62
N ILE A 12 41.55 -2.22 -10.18
CA ILE A 12 40.86 -1.32 -11.11
C ILE A 12 40.42 -2.08 -12.36
N ALA A 13 41.32 -2.87 -12.97
CA ALA A 13 41.00 -3.66 -14.16
C ALA A 13 39.88 -4.69 -13.88
N LYS A 14 39.91 -5.36 -12.72
CA LYS A 14 38.85 -6.30 -12.30
C LYS A 14 37.50 -5.59 -12.11
N GLY A 15 37.50 -4.41 -11.50
CA GLY A 15 36.30 -3.59 -11.33
C GLY A 15 35.72 -3.18 -12.68
N LEU A 16 36.56 -2.60 -13.54
CA LEU A 16 36.17 -2.15 -14.88
C LEU A 16 35.65 -3.31 -15.75
N GLY A 17 36.28 -4.49 -15.68
CA GLY A 17 35.80 -5.69 -16.37
C GLY A 17 34.42 -6.15 -15.91
N THR A 18 34.09 -5.96 -14.62
CA THR A 18 32.74 -6.23 -14.10
C THR A 18 31.73 -5.23 -14.64
N THR A 19 32.07 -3.94 -14.65
CA THR A 19 31.23 -2.89 -15.24
C THR A 19 30.97 -3.14 -16.72
N PHE A 20 32.00 -3.47 -17.50
CA PHE A 20 31.85 -3.79 -18.91
C PHE A 20 30.98 -5.04 -19.13
N ARG A 21 31.11 -6.08 -18.31
CA ARG A 21 30.24 -7.26 -18.39
C ARG A 21 28.76 -6.88 -18.26
N HIS A 22 28.42 -6.01 -17.31
CA HIS A 22 27.03 -5.53 -17.14
C HIS A 22 26.61 -4.59 -18.28
N LEU A 23 27.48 -3.68 -18.72
CA LEU A 23 27.20 -2.76 -19.83
C LEU A 23 26.85 -3.54 -21.12
N PHE A 24 27.72 -4.46 -21.52
CA PHE A 24 27.48 -5.26 -22.72
C PHE A 24 26.32 -6.24 -22.52
N GLY A 25 26.16 -6.84 -21.34
CA GLY A 25 25.00 -7.67 -21.01
C GLY A 25 23.65 -6.95 -21.19
N ASN A 26 23.58 -5.68 -20.78
CA ASN A 26 22.39 -4.84 -20.89
C ASN A 26 22.12 -4.35 -22.34
N ILE A 27 23.17 -4.08 -23.13
CA ILE A 27 23.03 -3.61 -24.52
C ILE A 27 22.71 -4.76 -25.48
N THR A 28 23.32 -5.93 -25.27
CA THR A 28 23.30 -7.02 -26.27
C THR A 28 22.20 -8.04 -26.07
N LYS A 29 21.68 -8.22 -24.85
CA LYS A 29 20.62 -9.19 -24.56
C LYS A 29 19.26 -8.51 -24.64
N PRO A 30 18.31 -9.01 -25.46
CA PRO A 30 16.96 -8.49 -25.50
C PRO A 30 16.16 -8.85 -24.23
N GLY A 31 15.20 -8.01 -23.87
CA GLY A 31 14.26 -8.23 -22.76
C GLY A 31 14.67 -7.56 -21.44
N LYS A 32 13.72 -7.42 -20.52
CA LYS A 32 13.91 -6.92 -19.15
C LYS A 32 13.75 -8.10 -18.18
N ASN A 33 14.83 -8.55 -17.55
CA ASN A 33 14.84 -9.63 -16.57
C ASN A 33 15.85 -9.35 -15.44
N LYS A 34 15.92 -10.25 -14.45
CA LYS A 34 16.80 -10.09 -13.28
C LYS A 34 18.29 -10.13 -13.62
N ASP A 35 18.66 -10.73 -14.74
CA ASP A 35 20.05 -10.91 -15.18
C ASP A 35 20.55 -9.78 -16.11
N ASN A 36 19.65 -8.86 -16.49
CA ASN A 36 19.95 -7.66 -17.29
C ASN A 36 19.22 -6.41 -16.73
N ILE A 37 18.59 -5.60 -17.58
CA ILE A 37 17.90 -4.37 -17.17
C ILE A 37 16.59 -4.71 -16.44
N TYR A 38 16.66 -4.74 -15.11
CA TYR A 38 15.53 -5.02 -14.23
C TYR A 38 14.73 -3.74 -13.88
N VAL A 39 14.19 -3.07 -14.89
CA VAL A 39 13.35 -1.86 -14.74
C VAL A 39 11.92 -2.11 -15.24
N VAL A 40 10.97 -1.29 -14.82
CA VAL A 40 9.60 -1.23 -15.38
C VAL A 40 9.38 0.14 -16.01
N GLN A 41 8.60 0.21 -17.09
CA GLN A 41 8.16 1.49 -17.63
C GLN A 41 6.86 1.90 -16.95
N TYR A 42 6.98 2.60 -15.83
CA TYR A 42 5.83 3.14 -15.11
C TYR A 42 5.28 4.39 -15.84
N PRO A 43 3.96 4.57 -15.98
CA PRO A 43 2.87 3.80 -15.34
C PRO A 43 2.33 2.59 -16.13
N GLU A 44 2.73 2.39 -17.38
CA GLU A 44 2.13 1.38 -18.27
C GLU A 44 2.45 -0.07 -17.84
N GLU A 45 3.63 -0.29 -17.28
CA GLU A 45 4.05 -1.54 -16.65
C GLU A 45 4.24 -1.30 -15.15
N LYS A 46 3.45 -1.98 -14.30
CA LYS A 46 3.65 -1.93 -12.85
C LYS A 46 4.46 -3.13 -12.38
N ARG A 47 5.21 -2.93 -11.30
CA ARG A 47 5.94 -4.03 -10.65
C ARG A 47 4.96 -5.04 -10.03
N ASP A 48 3.79 -4.57 -9.64
CA ASP A 48 2.79 -5.32 -8.90
C ASP A 48 2.13 -6.42 -9.74
N ASP A 49 2.16 -6.29 -11.07
CA ASP A 49 1.64 -7.28 -12.01
C ASP A 49 2.57 -8.49 -12.19
N ARG A 50 3.77 -8.43 -11.61
CA ARG A 50 4.71 -9.55 -11.62
C ARG A 50 4.27 -10.64 -10.64
N PRO A 51 4.72 -11.89 -10.83
CA PRO A 51 4.57 -12.92 -9.82
C PRO A 51 5.23 -12.52 -8.48
N VAL A 52 4.62 -12.89 -7.35
CA VAL A 52 5.15 -12.57 -6.00
C VAL A 52 6.56 -13.12 -5.80
N VAL A 53 6.86 -14.32 -6.29
CA VAL A 53 8.20 -14.93 -6.26
C VAL A 53 9.25 -14.14 -7.06
N GLU A 54 8.79 -13.31 -8.00
CA GLU A 54 9.62 -12.40 -8.78
C GLU A 54 9.64 -10.98 -8.21
N GLY A 55 9.06 -10.76 -7.04
CA GLY A 55 9.03 -9.47 -6.36
C GLY A 55 7.83 -8.60 -6.76
N GLY A 56 6.77 -9.18 -7.32
CA GLY A 56 5.47 -8.52 -7.43
C GLY A 56 4.72 -8.43 -6.09
N GLN A 57 3.52 -7.87 -6.12
CA GLN A 57 2.74 -7.54 -4.93
C GLN A 57 1.80 -8.69 -4.55
N GLU A 58 1.83 -9.10 -3.27
CA GLU A 58 0.83 -10.04 -2.73
C GLU A 58 -0.44 -9.26 -2.37
N ARG A 59 -1.38 -9.17 -3.31
CA ARG A 59 -2.58 -8.33 -3.19
C ARG A 59 -3.45 -8.66 -1.97
N SER A 60 -3.46 -9.93 -1.52
CA SER A 60 -4.29 -10.36 -0.39
C SER A 60 -3.86 -9.78 0.96
N THR A 61 -2.58 -9.48 1.14
CA THR A 61 -2.00 -9.03 2.43
C THR A 61 -1.39 -7.64 2.36
N PHE A 62 -1.39 -7.02 1.19
CA PHE A 62 -0.79 -5.71 1.01
C PHE A 62 -1.57 -4.63 1.77
N ARG A 63 -0.82 -3.72 2.40
CA ARG A 63 -1.36 -2.64 3.24
C ARG A 63 -1.22 -1.31 2.51
N GLY A 64 -2.23 -0.97 1.72
CA GLY A 64 -2.33 0.26 0.96
C GLY A 64 -3.34 1.24 1.57
N VAL A 65 -4.24 1.79 0.76
CA VAL A 65 -5.22 2.79 1.19
C VAL A 65 -6.30 2.15 2.06
N HIS A 66 -6.75 2.87 3.09
CA HIS A 66 -7.88 2.44 3.91
C HIS A 66 -9.19 2.54 3.12
N ARG A 67 -10.09 1.58 3.37
CA ARG A 67 -11.49 1.67 2.98
C ARG A 67 -12.40 1.38 4.16
N LEU A 68 -13.64 1.83 4.07
CA LEU A 68 -14.73 1.35 4.92
C LEU A 68 -15.62 0.41 4.13
N ASN A 69 -15.83 -0.80 4.66
CA ASN A 69 -16.66 -1.80 4.02
C ASN A 69 -18.15 -1.54 4.25
N LYS A 70 -18.96 -2.02 3.30
CA LYS A 70 -20.41 -1.99 3.36
C LYS A 70 -20.98 -3.35 3.77
N ASP A 71 -22.18 -3.36 4.32
CA ASP A 71 -22.94 -4.56 4.63
C ASP A 71 -23.78 -5.03 3.42
N GLU A 72 -24.55 -6.12 3.60
CA GLU A 72 -25.37 -6.73 2.55
C GLU A 72 -26.46 -5.79 2.01
N ASP A 73 -26.83 -4.75 2.76
CA ASP A 73 -27.84 -3.75 2.41
C ASP A 73 -27.20 -2.45 1.88
N ASP A 74 -25.92 -2.47 1.48
CA ASP A 74 -25.14 -1.31 0.99
C ASP A 74 -24.96 -0.18 2.03
N ARG A 75 -25.05 -0.51 3.33
CA ARG A 75 -24.84 0.45 4.44
C ARG A 75 -23.44 0.30 5.01
N VAL A 76 -22.93 1.32 5.68
CA VAL A 76 -21.62 1.21 6.35
C VAL A 76 -21.64 0.08 7.38
N ARG A 77 -20.65 -0.82 7.32
CA ARG A 77 -20.57 -1.98 8.24
C ARG A 77 -20.10 -1.63 9.65
N CYS A 78 -19.45 -0.47 9.79
CA CYS A 78 -18.91 0.01 11.06
C CYS A 78 -20.01 0.28 12.09
N VAL A 79 -19.83 -0.23 13.31
CA VAL A 79 -20.74 -0.04 14.46
C VAL A 79 -20.24 1.02 15.44
N ALA A 80 -19.23 1.80 15.05
CA ALA A 80 -18.57 2.81 15.90
C ALA A 80 -18.15 2.29 17.30
N CYS A 81 -17.48 1.13 17.36
CA CYS A 81 -16.97 0.55 18.61
C CYS A 81 -15.66 1.18 19.12
N PHE A 82 -15.02 2.05 18.34
CA PHE A 82 -13.76 2.75 18.66
C PHE A 82 -12.51 1.86 18.85
N MET A 83 -12.59 0.55 18.58
CA MET A 83 -11.45 -0.36 18.72
C MET A 83 -10.30 -0.01 17.76
N CYS A 84 -10.61 0.27 16.48
CA CYS A 84 -9.61 0.66 15.50
C CYS A 84 -8.92 2.00 15.86
N ALA A 85 -9.67 2.97 16.37
CA ALA A 85 -9.11 4.24 16.83
C ALA A 85 -8.20 4.05 18.06
N THR A 86 -8.58 3.16 18.98
CA THR A 86 -7.78 2.82 20.17
C THR A 86 -6.52 2.03 19.80
N ALA A 87 -6.62 1.12 18.82
CA ALA A 87 -5.50 0.32 18.36
C ALA A 87 -4.49 1.11 17.50
N CYS A 88 -4.89 2.27 16.98
CA CYS A 88 -4.04 3.07 16.10
C CYS A 88 -2.83 3.65 16.85
N PRO A 89 -1.59 3.24 16.54
CA PRO A 89 -0.41 3.76 17.24
C PRO A 89 -0.13 5.24 16.94
N ALA A 90 -0.61 5.74 15.79
CA ALA A 90 -0.44 7.12 15.37
C ALA A 90 -1.59 8.05 15.82
N ASN A 91 -2.64 7.50 16.45
CA ASN A 91 -3.86 8.25 16.83
C ASN A 91 -4.43 9.10 15.66
N CYS A 92 -4.50 8.51 14.46
CA CYS A 92 -4.91 9.22 13.24
C CYS A 92 -6.37 9.00 12.83
N ILE A 93 -7.13 8.20 13.59
CA ILE A 93 -8.53 7.86 13.31
C ILE A 93 -9.43 8.64 14.26
N HIS A 94 -10.38 9.40 13.72
CA HIS A 94 -11.39 10.14 14.48
C HIS A 94 -12.78 9.61 14.16
N ILE A 95 -13.57 9.29 15.18
CA ILE A 95 -14.90 8.71 15.03
C ILE A 95 -15.87 9.50 15.91
N THR A 96 -17.03 9.85 15.35
CA THR A 96 -18.18 10.37 16.11
C THR A 96 -19.33 9.38 15.95
N ALA A 97 -19.75 8.76 17.05
CA ALA A 97 -20.86 7.82 17.06
C ALA A 97 -22.21 8.54 17.18
N GLU A 98 -23.24 7.99 16.56
CA GLU A 98 -24.64 8.40 16.70
C GLU A 98 -25.52 7.14 16.81
N GLU A 99 -26.74 7.31 17.33
CA GLU A 99 -27.74 6.24 17.38
C GLU A 99 -28.02 5.73 15.96
N SER A 100 -28.04 4.40 15.81
CA SER A 100 -28.28 3.83 14.50
C SER A 100 -29.70 4.12 14.03
N PRO A 101 -29.89 4.47 12.75
CA PRO A 101 -31.22 4.53 12.15
C PRO A 101 -31.78 3.14 11.82
N TRP A 102 -31.08 2.05 12.14
CA TRP A 102 -31.42 0.67 11.82
C TRP A 102 -31.60 -0.16 13.09
N ASP A 103 -32.49 -1.16 13.05
CA ASP A 103 -32.83 -1.97 14.22
C ASP A 103 -31.79 -3.07 14.55
N ASP A 104 -30.85 -3.34 13.65
CA ASP A 104 -29.87 -4.43 13.78
C ASP A 104 -28.66 -4.07 14.66
N ARG A 105 -28.46 -2.77 14.95
CA ARG A 105 -27.32 -2.28 15.73
C ARG A 105 -27.68 -1.02 16.51
N GLU A 106 -27.02 -0.81 17.64
CA GLU A 106 -27.32 0.37 18.48
C GLU A 106 -26.70 1.67 17.94
N LYS A 107 -25.55 1.58 17.28
CA LYS A 107 -24.74 2.75 16.88
C LYS A 107 -24.19 2.62 15.48
N TYR A 108 -23.91 3.76 14.88
CA TYR A 108 -23.18 3.87 13.61
C TYR A 108 -22.23 5.08 13.63
N PRO A 109 -21.22 5.13 12.75
CA PRO A 109 -20.35 6.29 12.64
C PRO A 109 -21.05 7.41 11.88
N LYS A 110 -21.45 8.47 12.59
CA LYS A 110 -21.86 9.74 11.98
C LYS A 110 -20.69 10.33 11.19
N GLN A 111 -19.51 10.36 11.80
CA GLN A 111 -18.25 10.81 11.23
C GLN A 111 -17.19 9.72 11.44
N PHE A 112 -16.37 9.51 10.43
CA PHE A 112 -15.24 8.59 10.48
C PHE A 112 -14.15 9.17 9.58
N ASP A 113 -13.11 9.73 10.18
CA ASP A 113 -12.03 10.38 9.44
C ASP A 113 -10.70 9.71 9.75
N ILE A 114 -9.85 9.57 8.73
CA ILE A 114 -8.47 9.10 8.86
C ILE A 114 -7.52 10.16 8.29
N ASP A 115 -6.56 10.60 9.10
CA ASP A 115 -5.45 11.42 8.62
C ASP A 115 -4.38 10.52 7.99
N GLU A 116 -4.44 10.35 6.67
CA GLU A 116 -3.50 9.52 5.90
C GLU A 116 -2.05 10.06 5.97
N LEU A 117 -1.87 11.34 6.29
CA LEU A 117 -0.53 11.93 6.50
C LEU A 117 0.10 11.55 7.84
N ARG A 118 -0.71 11.08 8.80
CA ARG A 118 -0.24 10.58 10.10
C ARG A 118 -0.22 9.05 10.15
N CYS A 119 -1.02 8.39 9.33
CA CYS A 119 -1.08 6.94 9.32
C CYS A 119 0.28 6.34 8.92
N ILE A 120 0.62 5.23 9.56
CA ILE A 120 1.85 4.47 9.27
C ILE A 120 1.56 3.16 8.54
N TYR A 121 0.32 2.96 8.06
CA TYR A 121 -0.14 1.78 7.31
C TYR A 121 0.16 0.44 8.00
N CYS A 122 0.10 0.43 9.33
CA CYS A 122 0.50 -0.72 10.13
C CYS A 122 -0.54 -1.84 10.21
N GLY A 123 -1.78 -1.68 9.73
CA GLY A 123 -2.80 -2.74 9.76
C GLY A 123 -3.43 -3.10 11.09
N MET A 124 -3.06 -2.45 12.20
CA MET A 124 -3.69 -2.72 13.49
C MET A 124 -5.19 -2.38 13.51
N CYS A 125 -5.64 -1.41 12.70
CA CYS A 125 -7.05 -1.05 12.60
C CYS A 125 -7.91 -2.13 11.93
N GLU A 126 -7.38 -2.79 10.90
CA GLU A 126 -8.01 -3.92 10.21
C GLU A 126 -8.14 -5.12 11.16
N GLU A 127 -7.03 -5.50 11.81
CA GLU A 127 -7.01 -6.63 12.75
C GLU A 127 -7.85 -6.39 14.02
N ALA A 128 -7.98 -5.13 14.46
CA ALA A 128 -8.75 -4.77 15.64
C ALA A 128 -10.26 -4.62 15.37
N CYS A 129 -10.70 -4.62 14.11
CA CYS A 129 -12.11 -4.41 13.79
C CYS A 129 -12.92 -5.70 14.03
N PRO A 130 -13.91 -5.70 14.94
CA PRO A 130 -14.67 -6.92 15.24
C PRO A 130 -15.71 -7.29 14.17
N CYS A 131 -15.95 -6.39 13.21
CA CYS A 131 -16.96 -6.56 12.16
C CYS A 131 -16.40 -6.33 10.75
N ASP A 132 -15.07 -6.37 10.60
CA ASP A 132 -14.37 -6.20 9.31
C ASP A 132 -14.82 -4.97 8.52
N ALA A 133 -15.08 -3.88 9.24
CA ALA A 133 -15.62 -2.65 8.68
C ALA A 133 -14.55 -1.70 8.14
N ILE A 134 -13.31 -1.78 8.63
CA ILE A 134 -12.17 -1.00 8.13
C ILE A 134 -11.11 -1.97 7.66
N GLU A 135 -10.53 -1.69 6.50
CA GLU A 135 -9.60 -2.62 5.86
C GLU A 135 -8.54 -1.85 5.06
N LEU A 136 -7.34 -2.40 4.93
CA LEU A 136 -6.34 -1.89 3.99
C LEU A 136 -6.44 -2.61 2.65
N THR A 137 -6.41 -1.82 1.59
CA THR A 137 -6.57 -2.29 0.21
C THR A 137 -5.22 -2.53 -0.47
N PRO A 138 -5.17 -3.29 -1.59
CA PRO A 138 -3.97 -3.39 -2.40
C PRO A 138 -3.61 -2.09 -3.13
N PHE A 139 -4.55 -1.14 -3.22
CA PHE A 139 -4.34 0.14 -3.86
C PHE A 139 -3.41 1.02 -3.02
N TYR A 140 -2.43 1.71 -3.61
CA TYR A 140 -1.50 2.57 -2.87
C TYR A 140 -1.28 3.96 -3.50
N GLU A 141 -1.89 4.20 -4.67
CA GLU A 141 -1.67 5.41 -5.45
C GLU A 141 -2.52 6.57 -4.93
N VAL A 142 -2.22 7.03 -3.72
CA VAL A 142 -2.84 8.23 -3.14
C VAL A 142 -1.98 9.42 -3.43
N THR A 143 -2.58 10.40 -4.09
CA THR A 143 -1.98 11.72 -4.24
C THR A 143 -3.00 12.77 -3.82
N GLY A 144 -2.50 13.86 -3.25
CA GLY A 144 -3.30 15.02 -2.88
C GLY A 144 -2.46 16.26 -3.09
N MET A 145 -3.07 17.31 -3.64
CA MET A 145 -2.42 18.60 -3.84
C MET A 145 -2.48 19.46 -2.58
N THR A 146 -3.39 19.13 -1.67
CA THR A 146 -3.57 19.82 -0.39
C THR A 146 -3.62 18.82 0.77
N ARG A 147 -3.31 19.31 1.98
CA ARG A 147 -3.41 18.50 3.21
C ARG A 147 -4.83 17.96 3.42
N GLN A 148 -5.86 18.76 3.11
CA GLN A 148 -7.24 18.39 3.36
C GLN A 148 -7.70 17.22 2.50
N GLU A 149 -7.19 17.10 1.27
CA GLU A 149 -7.46 15.94 0.40
C GLU A 149 -6.94 14.61 0.96
N LEU A 150 -5.95 14.67 1.86
CA LEU A 150 -5.32 13.52 2.52
C LEU A 150 -5.89 13.25 3.92
N ILE A 151 -6.93 13.98 4.32
CA ILE A 151 -7.78 13.62 5.45
C ILE A 151 -9.01 12.94 4.85
N PHE A 152 -9.06 11.61 4.95
CA PHE A 152 -10.09 10.81 4.32
C PHE A 152 -11.29 10.75 5.24
N ASP A 153 -12.41 11.33 4.79
CA ASP A 153 -13.67 11.26 5.50
C ASP A 153 -14.41 9.94 5.19
N LYS A 154 -15.54 9.75 5.89
CA LYS A 154 -16.37 8.55 5.76
C LYS A 154 -16.80 8.31 4.31
N THR A 155 -17.15 9.37 3.59
CA THR A 155 -17.62 9.29 2.20
C THR A 155 -16.50 8.79 1.30
N LYS A 156 -15.32 9.41 1.38
CA LYS A 156 -14.15 9.02 0.60
C LYS A 156 -13.73 7.58 0.89
N LEU A 157 -13.77 7.14 2.15
CA LEU A 157 -13.45 5.76 2.51
C LEU A 157 -14.44 4.73 1.93
N LEU A 158 -15.71 5.11 1.78
CA LEU A 158 -16.73 4.29 1.10
C LEU A 158 -16.57 4.33 -0.43
N GLU A 159 -16.13 5.44 -1.01
CA GLU A 159 -15.79 5.53 -2.44
C GLU A 159 -14.60 4.62 -2.78
N VAL A 160 -13.58 4.54 -1.89
CA VAL A 160 -12.47 3.58 -2.05
C VAL A 160 -12.98 2.14 -2.01
N TYR A 161 -14.00 1.83 -1.19
CA TYR A 161 -14.63 0.51 -1.21
C TYR A 161 -15.22 0.18 -2.58
N ASP A 162 -15.99 1.11 -3.16
CA ASP A 162 -16.63 0.91 -4.46
C ASP A 162 -15.58 0.67 -5.57
N GLN A 163 -14.38 1.23 -5.44
CA GLN A 163 -13.27 1.04 -6.40
C GLN A 163 -12.48 -0.27 -6.20
N THR A 164 -12.49 -0.84 -4.99
CA THR A 164 -11.54 -1.90 -4.60
C THR A 164 -12.19 -3.23 -4.26
N ILE A 165 -13.52 -3.29 -4.17
CA ILE A 165 -14.24 -4.51 -3.77
C ILE A 165 -14.00 -5.69 -4.72
N GLU A 166 -13.82 -5.42 -6.02
CA GLU A 166 -13.51 -6.48 -7.00
C GLU A 166 -12.12 -7.07 -6.82
N GLU A 167 -11.14 -6.27 -6.38
CA GLU A 167 -9.75 -6.71 -6.21
C GLU A 167 -9.52 -7.44 -4.88
N LYS A 168 -10.18 -6.99 -3.82
CA LYS A 168 -10.14 -7.60 -2.49
C LYS A 168 -11.59 -7.78 -2.02
N PRO A 169 -12.22 -8.93 -2.29
CA PRO A 169 -13.55 -9.22 -1.77
C PRO A 169 -13.48 -9.40 -0.25
N MET A 170 -14.57 -9.00 0.41
CA MET A 170 -14.77 -9.10 1.86
C MET A 170 -15.08 -10.54 2.29
#